data_AF-A0A7Y5F1T6-F1
#
_entry.id   AF-A0A7Y5F1T6-F1
#
_cell.length_a   1.000
_cell.length_b   1.000
_cell.length_c   1.000
_cell.angle_alpha   90.00
_cell.angle_beta   90.00
_cell.angle_gamma   90.00
#
_symmetry.space_group_name_H-M   'P 1'
#
loop_
_entity.id
_entity.type
_entity.pdbx_description
1 polymer ?
#
loop_
_entity_poly.entity_id
_entity_poly.type
_entity_poly.pdbx_seq_one_letter_code
_entity_poly.pdbx_strand_id
1 'polypeptide(L)'
;MEEFFKNDIIDYKYDDFIFNPKLLPIKRKTKRDELYKLDSRGPSRKWTNKKPFVKTIYKEKFEVDEIWELTSIKRKYIEYKHDNTIVTGSDPLESFSLFIFLNKGIVQNYFINHELTDDKGATWRPGKFNSGPLKNSDGIYPGAVDDAKRYWAQRSIGVRITRSAMQVTDEEIQIYKEKCWSKNEKVFNFILNLFRK
;
A
#
# COMPACT_ATOMS: atom_id res chain seq x y z
N MET A 1 -10.42 -16.61 -8.56
CA MET A 1 -9.41 -15.65 -8.06
C MET A 1 -8.54 -16.20 -6.92
N GLU A 2 -9.06 -17.10 -6.05
CA GLU A 2 -8.29 -17.73 -4.95
C GLU A 2 -7.09 -18.58 -5.40
N GLU A 3 -6.99 -18.95 -6.68
CA GLU A 3 -5.87 -19.73 -7.21
C GLU A 3 -4.56 -18.94 -7.34
N PHE A 4 -4.57 -17.61 -7.24
CA PHE A 4 -3.39 -16.79 -7.55
C PHE A 4 -2.62 -16.25 -6.36
N PHE A 5 -3.17 -16.27 -5.13
CA PHE A 5 -2.54 -15.67 -3.94
C PHE A 5 -2.40 -16.65 -2.79
N LYS A 6 -1.37 -16.50 -1.96
CA LYS A 6 -1.26 -17.27 -0.71
C LYS A 6 -2.21 -16.67 0.34
N ASN A 7 -2.69 -17.51 1.26
CA ASN A 7 -3.64 -17.10 2.31
C ASN A 7 -2.97 -16.33 3.47
N ASP A 8 -1.85 -15.65 3.24
CA ASP A 8 -1.06 -14.93 4.23
C ASP A 8 -1.30 -13.41 4.20
N ILE A 9 -2.57 -13.04 4.00
CA ILE A 9 -3.03 -11.65 3.87
C ILE A 9 -2.86 -10.95 5.22
N ILE A 10 -2.21 -9.78 5.20
CA ILE A 10 -2.17 -8.86 6.35
C ILE A 10 -3.03 -7.64 6.06
N ASP A 11 -3.75 -7.15 7.07
CA ASP A 11 -4.39 -5.85 6.98
C ASP A 11 -3.36 -4.73 6.93
N TYR A 12 -3.69 -3.65 6.24
CA TYR A 12 -2.83 -2.48 6.19
C TYR A 12 -2.69 -1.89 7.58
N LYS A 13 -1.45 -1.67 8.00
CA LYS A 13 -1.11 -0.98 9.24
C LYS A 13 -0.35 0.29 8.87
N TYR A 14 -0.84 1.45 9.32
CA TYR A 14 -0.01 2.64 9.35
C TYR A 14 1.00 2.42 10.47
N ASP A 15 2.23 2.10 10.10
CA ASP A 15 3.28 1.81 11.08
C ASP A 15 4.14 3.05 11.33
N ASP A 16 4.65 3.16 12.54
CA ASP A 16 5.76 4.06 12.86
C ASP A 16 7.08 3.41 12.40
N PHE A 17 7.18 3.04 11.12
CA PHE A 17 8.43 2.49 10.56
C PHE A 17 9.57 3.50 10.74
N ILE A 18 10.60 3.11 11.50
CA ILE A 18 11.78 3.94 11.75
C ILE A 18 12.82 3.60 10.67
N PHE A 19 12.88 4.44 9.64
CA PHE A 19 13.82 4.24 8.55
C PHE A 19 15.28 4.34 9.03
N ASN A 20 16.08 3.31 8.74
CA ASN A 20 17.52 3.31 8.97
C ASN A 20 18.25 2.90 7.68
N PRO A 21 18.97 3.83 7.01
CA PRO A 21 19.65 3.54 5.74
C PRO A 21 20.76 2.50 5.87
N LYS A 22 21.29 2.26 7.09
CA LYS A 22 22.35 1.25 7.33
C LYS A 22 21.81 -0.19 7.33
N LEU A 23 20.50 -0.37 7.45
CA LEU A 23 19.86 -1.68 7.50
C LEU A 23 19.23 -2.09 6.17
N LEU A 24 19.41 -1.28 5.11
CA LEU A 24 18.84 -1.56 3.80
C LEU A 24 19.25 -2.94 3.28
N PRO A 25 18.33 -3.67 2.61
CA PRO A 25 18.63 -5.00 2.10
C PRO A 25 19.64 -4.92 0.95
N ILE A 26 20.48 -5.94 0.85
CA ILE A 26 21.40 -6.11 -0.28
C ILE A 26 20.68 -6.93 -1.35
N LYS A 27 20.51 -6.35 -2.54
CA LYS A 27 19.87 -7.02 -3.69
C LYS A 27 20.51 -8.37 -3.96
N ARG A 28 19.68 -9.37 -4.21
CA ARG A 28 20.01 -10.77 -4.50
C ARG A 28 20.77 -11.51 -3.39
N LYS A 29 20.89 -10.94 -2.19
CA LYS A 29 21.56 -11.55 -1.04
C LYS A 29 20.68 -11.63 0.19
N THR A 30 20.05 -10.53 0.57
CA THR A 30 19.20 -10.47 1.78
C THR A 30 18.00 -11.40 1.63
N LYS A 31 17.79 -12.22 2.66
CA LYS A 31 16.65 -13.16 2.75
C LYS A 31 15.47 -12.52 3.48
N ARG A 32 14.28 -13.11 3.30
CA ARG A 32 13.01 -12.63 3.88
C ARG A 32 13.07 -12.54 5.41
N ASP A 33 13.63 -13.52 6.09
CA ASP A 33 13.78 -13.56 7.55
C ASP A 33 14.69 -12.44 8.08
N GLU A 34 15.67 -12.01 7.29
CA GLU A 34 16.53 -10.89 7.65
C GLU A 34 15.83 -9.53 7.55
N LEU A 35 14.73 -9.43 6.81
CA LEU A 35 13.97 -8.18 6.70
C LEU A 35 13.32 -7.76 8.02
N TYR A 36 13.10 -8.69 8.97
CA TYR A 36 12.64 -8.34 10.31
C TYR A 36 13.67 -7.54 11.12
N LYS A 37 14.93 -7.44 10.66
CA LYS A 37 15.92 -6.50 11.21
C LYS A 37 15.61 -5.05 10.84
N LEU A 38 14.87 -4.80 9.74
CA LEU A 38 14.39 -3.47 9.35
C LEU A 38 13.25 -3.03 10.28
N ASP A 39 12.30 -3.93 10.51
CA ASP A 39 11.20 -3.73 11.44
C ASP A 39 10.74 -5.10 11.98
N SER A 40 10.87 -5.29 13.29
CA SER A 40 10.48 -6.54 13.96
C SER A 40 8.97 -6.82 13.88
N ARG A 41 8.15 -5.81 13.59
CA ARG A 41 6.69 -5.94 13.43
C ARG A 41 6.30 -6.50 12.05
N GLY A 42 7.25 -6.55 11.11
CA GLY A 42 7.00 -6.94 9.73
C GLY A 42 6.50 -5.80 8.85
N PRO A 43 6.02 -6.08 7.63
CA PRO A 43 5.65 -5.06 6.67
C PRO A 43 4.27 -4.42 6.97
N SER A 44 4.12 -3.15 6.63
CA SER A 44 2.85 -2.41 6.65
C SER A 44 1.85 -2.95 5.64
N ARG A 45 2.34 -3.36 4.45
CA ARG A 45 1.58 -4.14 3.46
C ARG A 45 2.40 -5.26 2.89
N LYS A 46 1.71 -6.35 2.58
CA LYS A 46 2.30 -7.52 1.92
C LYS A 46 1.41 -7.98 0.78
N TRP A 47 2.06 -8.39 -0.29
CA TRP A 47 1.45 -9.03 -1.45
C TRP A 47 2.16 -10.34 -1.68
N THR A 48 1.45 -11.46 -1.64
CA THR A 48 2.07 -12.78 -1.88
C THR A 48 1.34 -13.53 -2.97
N ASN A 49 1.99 -13.69 -4.12
CA ASN A 49 1.49 -14.36 -5.31
C ASN A 49 1.91 -15.84 -5.28
N LYS A 50 1.05 -16.75 -5.75
CA LYS A 50 1.40 -18.16 -5.92
C LYS A 50 2.36 -18.38 -7.10
N LYS A 51 2.27 -17.54 -8.13
CA LYS A 51 3.13 -17.58 -9.31
C LYS A 51 3.95 -16.30 -9.39
N PRO A 52 5.29 -16.38 -9.56
CA PRO A 52 6.11 -15.21 -9.82
C PRO A 52 5.65 -14.49 -11.09
N PHE A 53 5.86 -13.18 -11.15
CA PHE A 53 5.67 -12.35 -12.34
C PHE A 53 6.89 -11.47 -12.58
N VAL A 54 7.11 -11.06 -13.82
CA VAL A 54 8.24 -10.20 -14.17
C VAL A 54 7.91 -8.75 -13.87
N LYS A 55 8.80 -8.07 -13.15
CA LYS A 55 8.75 -6.63 -12.89
C LYS A 55 9.96 -5.94 -13.50
N THR A 56 9.78 -4.69 -13.89
CA THR A 56 10.86 -3.81 -14.33
C THR A 56 10.94 -2.60 -13.41
N ILE A 57 12.06 -2.41 -12.73
CA ILE A 57 12.36 -1.22 -11.91
C ILE A 57 13.78 -0.77 -12.28
N TYR A 58 13.98 0.53 -12.53
CA TYR A 58 15.29 1.06 -13.00
C TYR A 58 15.88 0.35 -14.22
N LYS A 59 15.02 -0.07 -15.16
CA LYS A 59 15.41 -0.88 -16.34
C LYS A 59 15.94 -2.28 -15.99
N GLU A 60 15.99 -2.65 -14.72
CA GLU A 60 16.30 -4.01 -14.27
C GLU A 60 15.03 -4.85 -14.30
N LYS A 61 15.08 -5.98 -15.03
CA LYS A 61 14.02 -6.98 -15.03
C LYS A 61 14.33 -8.07 -14.01
N PHE A 62 13.33 -8.46 -13.23
CA PHE A 62 13.44 -9.53 -12.25
C PHE A 62 12.08 -10.17 -12.00
N GLU A 63 12.07 -11.43 -11.59
CA GLU A 63 10.87 -12.11 -11.11
C GLU A 63 10.51 -11.66 -9.70
N VAL A 64 9.22 -11.63 -9.38
CA VAL A 64 8.68 -11.26 -8.08
C VAL A 64 7.52 -12.20 -7.75
N ASP A 65 7.57 -12.87 -6.61
CA ASP A 65 6.42 -13.58 -6.05
C ASP A 65 5.83 -12.83 -4.84
N GLU A 66 6.59 -11.92 -4.23
CA GLU A 66 6.16 -11.21 -3.03
C GLU A 66 6.66 -9.76 -3.02
N ILE A 67 5.83 -8.87 -2.50
CA ILE A 67 6.18 -7.46 -2.27
C ILE A 67 5.95 -7.17 -0.79
N TRP A 68 6.85 -6.44 -0.17
CA TRP A 68 6.70 -5.84 1.15
C TRP A 68 6.75 -4.32 1.01
N GLU A 69 5.86 -3.63 1.71
CA GLU A 69 5.89 -2.18 1.87
C GLU A 69 5.98 -1.89 3.37
N LEU A 70 7.02 -1.16 3.77
CA LEU A 70 7.16 -0.59 5.11
C LEU A 70 6.88 0.91 4.99
N THR A 71 5.88 1.41 5.70
CA THR A 71 5.46 2.81 5.60
C THR A 71 5.56 3.54 6.92
N SER A 72 5.91 4.82 6.90
CA SER A 72 5.68 5.75 8.00
C SER A 72 5.29 7.13 7.49
N ILE A 73 4.46 7.82 8.27
CA ILE A 73 4.06 9.20 8.00
C ILE A 73 4.24 10.01 9.27
N LYS A 74 5.15 10.97 9.23
CA LYS A 74 5.27 11.98 10.28
C LYS A 74 4.20 13.03 10.07
N ARG A 75 3.45 13.33 11.12
CA ARG A 75 2.42 14.38 11.11
C ARG A 75 2.74 15.43 12.19
N LYS A 76 2.36 16.67 11.94
CA LYS A 76 2.26 17.69 13.00
C LYS A 76 0.82 17.79 13.48
N TYR A 77 0.67 18.01 14.77
CA TYR A 77 -0.60 18.40 15.35
C TYR A 77 -0.90 19.85 14.98
N ILE A 78 -2.16 20.12 14.63
CA ILE A 78 -2.66 21.44 14.28
C ILE A 78 -3.93 21.71 15.06
N GLU A 79 -4.07 22.95 15.53
CA GLU A 79 -5.24 23.42 16.25
C GLU A 79 -5.75 24.69 15.57
N TYR A 80 -7.00 24.68 15.15
CA TYR A 80 -7.67 25.83 14.56
C TYR A 80 -8.83 26.26 15.45
N LYS A 81 -8.90 27.55 15.75
CA LYS A 81 -10.03 28.14 16.46
C LYS A 81 -11.04 28.66 15.45
N HIS A 82 -12.24 28.11 15.45
CA HIS A 82 -13.35 28.58 14.61
C HIS A 82 -14.58 28.75 15.50
N ASP A 83 -15.12 29.97 15.57
CA ASP A 83 -16.35 30.32 16.31
C ASP A 83 -16.42 29.71 17.71
N ASN A 84 -15.41 29.98 18.55
CA ASN A 84 -15.25 29.47 19.92
C ASN A 84 -15.14 27.94 20.07
N THR A 85 -14.99 27.21 18.96
CA THR A 85 -14.70 25.77 18.95
C THR A 85 -13.24 25.56 18.58
N ILE A 86 -12.57 24.65 19.32
CA ILE A 86 -11.23 24.18 18.99
C ILE A 86 -11.39 22.96 18.07
N VAL A 87 -10.92 23.09 16.83
CA VAL A 87 -10.84 21.99 15.86
C VAL A 87 -9.39 21.51 15.81
N THR A 88 -9.18 20.25 16.15
CA THR A 88 -7.86 19.63 16.17
C THR A 88 -7.69 18.75 14.94
N GLY A 89 -6.53 18.81 14.29
CA GLY A 89 -6.20 18.00 13.13
C GLY A 89 -4.76 17.49 13.17
N SER A 90 -4.35 16.87 12.06
CA SER A 90 -2.95 16.52 11.85
C SER A 90 -2.56 16.70 10.39
N ASP A 91 -1.54 17.52 10.13
CA ASP A 91 -1.00 17.69 8.77
C ASP A 91 0.17 16.75 8.57
N PRO A 92 0.24 16.01 7.45
CA PRO A 92 1.42 15.23 7.11
C PRO A 92 2.59 16.17 6.82
N LEU A 93 3.81 15.79 7.23
CA LEU A 93 5.04 16.55 7.00
C LEU A 93 6.06 15.75 6.20
N GLU A 94 6.13 14.45 6.45
CA GLU A 94 7.11 13.55 5.85
C GLU A 94 6.47 12.18 5.69
N SER A 95 6.69 11.57 4.54
CA SER A 95 6.20 10.25 4.19
C SER A 95 7.36 9.39 3.72
N PHE A 96 7.42 8.17 4.24
CA PHE A 96 8.38 7.15 3.84
C PHE A 96 7.64 5.88 3.46
N SER A 97 7.94 5.34 2.28
CA SER A 97 7.59 3.97 1.89
C SER A 97 8.83 3.27 1.35
N LEU A 98 9.24 2.17 1.99
CA LEU A 98 10.25 1.25 1.48
C LEU A 98 9.54 0.06 0.82
N PHE A 99 9.63 -0.02 -0.51
CA PHE A 99 9.12 -1.14 -1.29
C PHE A 99 10.23 -2.16 -1.51
N ILE A 100 10.00 -3.41 -1.11
CA ILE A 100 10.94 -4.52 -1.23
C ILE A 100 10.29 -5.62 -2.06
N PHE A 101 10.98 -6.04 -3.12
CA PHE A 101 10.51 -7.06 -4.05
C PHE A 101 11.27 -8.35 -3.81
N LEU A 102 10.57 -9.44 -3.53
CA LEU A 102 11.14 -10.76 -3.27
C LEU A 102 10.74 -11.76 -4.35
N ASN A 103 11.63 -12.73 -4.58
CA ASN A 103 11.34 -13.96 -5.32
C ASN A 103 11.88 -15.12 -4.50
N LYS A 104 11.02 -16.11 -4.19
CA LYS A 104 11.39 -17.29 -3.40
C LYS A 104 12.07 -16.92 -2.07
N GLY A 105 11.63 -15.82 -1.46
CA GLY A 105 12.17 -15.33 -0.18
C GLY A 105 13.52 -14.62 -0.26
N ILE A 106 14.03 -14.30 -1.46
CA ILE A 106 15.27 -13.52 -1.65
C ILE A 106 14.91 -12.16 -2.25
N VAL A 107 15.43 -11.08 -1.67
CA VAL A 107 15.25 -9.72 -2.17
C VAL A 107 15.84 -9.60 -3.57
N GLN A 108 15.03 -9.26 -4.56
CA GLN A 108 15.47 -9.02 -5.94
C GLN A 108 15.80 -7.55 -6.18
N ASN A 109 14.95 -6.66 -5.66
CA ASN A 109 15.10 -5.21 -5.78
C ASN A 109 14.38 -4.51 -4.64
N TYR A 110 14.66 -3.22 -4.45
CA TYR A 110 13.91 -2.35 -3.55
C TYR A 110 14.04 -0.90 -4.00
N PHE A 111 13.13 -0.05 -3.54
CA PHE A 111 13.26 1.40 -3.67
C PHE A 111 12.58 2.12 -2.50
N ILE A 112 12.97 3.38 -2.29
CA ILE A 112 12.46 4.23 -1.22
C ILE A 112 11.71 5.39 -1.86
N ASN A 113 10.42 5.52 -1.56
CA ASN A 113 9.69 6.76 -1.75
C ASN A 113 9.81 7.56 -0.45
N HIS A 114 10.59 8.63 -0.48
CA HIS A 114 10.72 9.55 0.65
C HIS A 114 10.26 10.92 0.17
N GLU A 115 9.21 11.43 0.79
CA GLU A 115 8.60 12.70 0.41
C GLU A 115 8.47 13.61 1.63
N LEU A 116 8.70 14.88 1.40
CA LEU A 116 8.54 15.95 2.36
C LEU A 116 7.48 16.90 1.84
N THR A 117 6.66 17.45 2.71
CA THR A 117 5.80 18.59 2.34
C THR A 117 6.21 19.81 3.15
N ASP A 118 5.82 20.98 2.67
CA ASP A 118 5.99 22.21 3.44
C ASP A 118 4.98 22.26 4.59
N ASP A 119 5.18 23.21 5.50
CA ASP A 119 4.29 23.43 6.63
C ASP A 119 2.86 23.86 6.22
N LYS A 120 2.61 24.04 4.92
CA LYS A 120 1.30 24.40 4.37
C LYS A 120 0.65 23.23 3.63
N GLY A 121 1.28 22.06 3.61
CA GLY A 121 0.76 20.83 3.00
C GLY A 121 0.60 20.90 1.48
N ALA A 122 1.10 21.95 0.83
CA ALA A 122 0.66 22.31 -0.52
C ALA A 122 1.42 21.55 -1.62
N THR A 123 2.70 21.24 -1.40
CA THR A 123 3.52 20.54 -2.40
C THR A 123 4.44 19.51 -1.77
N TRP A 124 4.26 18.25 -2.19
CA TRP A 124 5.19 17.18 -1.87
C TRP A 124 6.43 17.27 -2.76
N ARG A 125 7.61 17.17 -2.14
CA ARG A 125 8.91 17.15 -2.80
C ARG A 125 9.72 15.92 -2.39
N PRO A 126 10.59 15.40 -3.26
CA PRO A 126 11.48 14.31 -2.90
C PRO A 126 12.36 14.67 -1.70
N GLY A 127 12.43 13.78 -0.71
CA GLY A 127 13.35 13.84 0.40
C GLY A 127 14.72 13.24 0.05
N LYS A 128 15.68 13.38 0.97
CA LYS A 128 17.10 12.97 0.78
C LYS A 128 17.28 11.52 0.36
N PHE A 129 16.42 10.63 0.86
CA PHE A 129 16.51 9.19 0.63
C PHE A 129 15.60 8.71 -0.49
N ASN A 130 14.97 9.64 -1.22
CA ASN A 130 14.11 9.26 -2.32
C ASN A 130 14.93 8.59 -3.41
N SER A 131 14.70 7.29 -3.55
CA SER A 131 15.32 6.43 -4.53
C SER A 131 14.24 5.64 -5.26
N GLY A 132 13.04 6.22 -5.38
CA GLY A 132 11.88 5.67 -6.08
C GLY A 132 11.91 5.97 -7.57
N PRO A 133 11.28 5.15 -8.44
CA PRO A 133 11.21 5.43 -9.86
C PRO A 133 10.61 6.81 -10.10
N LEU A 134 10.95 7.46 -11.22
CA LEU A 134 10.26 8.68 -11.64
C LEU A 134 8.75 8.41 -11.66
N LYS A 135 8.02 9.19 -10.87
CA LYS A 135 6.56 9.11 -10.80
C LYS A 135 5.98 9.47 -12.17
N ASN A 136 4.90 8.80 -12.54
CA ASN A 136 4.10 9.20 -13.71
C ASN A 136 3.33 10.51 -13.41
N SER A 137 2.53 10.98 -14.36
CA SER A 137 1.66 12.16 -14.20
C SER A 137 0.75 12.10 -12.97
N ASP A 138 0.45 10.89 -12.50
CA ASP A 138 -0.47 10.64 -11.38
C ASP A 138 0.27 10.56 -10.04
N GLY A 139 1.57 10.89 -10.01
CA GLY A 139 2.37 10.91 -8.78
C GLY A 139 2.69 9.52 -8.21
N ILE A 140 2.56 8.45 -9.00
CA ILE A 140 2.83 7.06 -8.59
C ILE A 140 3.97 6.45 -9.41
N TYR A 141 4.67 5.45 -8.85
CA TYR A 141 5.74 4.78 -9.57
C TYR A 141 5.18 3.85 -10.68
N PRO A 142 5.93 3.59 -11.77
CA PRO A 142 5.46 2.72 -12.84
C PRO A 142 5.12 1.31 -12.35
N GLY A 143 3.89 0.86 -12.65
CA GLY A 143 3.38 -0.44 -12.21
C GLY A 143 2.73 -0.43 -10.82
N ALA A 144 2.65 0.71 -10.12
CA ALA A 144 1.97 0.80 -8.83
C ALA A 144 0.48 0.44 -8.92
N VAL A 145 -0.21 0.81 -10.01
CA VAL A 145 -1.62 0.44 -10.23
C VAL A 145 -1.80 -1.08 -10.30
N ASP A 146 -0.92 -1.78 -11.01
CA ASP A 146 -1.00 -3.22 -11.15
C ASP A 146 -0.64 -3.94 -9.84
N ASP A 147 0.32 -3.41 -9.08
CA ASP A 147 0.62 -3.89 -7.73
C ASP A 147 -0.58 -3.69 -6.79
N ALA A 148 -1.27 -2.54 -6.87
CA ALA A 148 -2.49 -2.27 -6.12
C ALA A 148 -3.62 -3.23 -6.55
N LYS A 149 -3.77 -3.53 -7.84
CA LYS A 149 -4.71 -4.55 -8.32
C LYS A 149 -4.44 -5.93 -7.71
N ARG A 150 -3.17 -6.34 -7.70
CA ARG A 150 -2.74 -7.59 -7.04
C ARG A 150 -3.00 -7.55 -5.53
N TYR A 151 -2.80 -6.41 -4.89
CA TYR A 151 -3.05 -6.20 -3.46
C TYR A 151 -4.49 -6.49 -3.05
N TRP A 152 -5.44 -6.01 -3.86
CA TRP A 152 -6.85 -6.13 -3.52
C TRP A 152 -7.38 -7.48 -3.98
N ALA A 153 -6.89 -8.04 -5.09
CA ALA A 153 -7.28 -9.35 -5.59
C ALA A 153 -6.97 -10.51 -4.62
N GLN A 154 -6.00 -10.37 -3.70
CA GLN A 154 -5.79 -11.34 -2.61
C GLN A 154 -6.92 -11.33 -1.56
N ARG A 155 -7.77 -10.31 -1.51
CA ARG A 155 -8.83 -10.17 -0.50
C ARG A 155 -10.18 -10.70 -0.98
N SER A 156 -11.01 -11.09 -0.02
CA SER A 156 -12.39 -11.46 -0.30
C SER A 156 -13.14 -10.30 -0.96
N ILE A 157 -14.13 -10.65 -1.77
CA ILE A 157 -14.96 -9.70 -2.51
C ILE A 157 -15.65 -8.68 -1.60
N GLY A 158 -16.10 -9.08 -0.40
CA GLY A 158 -16.71 -8.17 0.56
C GLY A 158 -15.74 -7.12 1.09
N VAL A 159 -14.48 -7.49 1.33
CA VAL A 159 -13.43 -6.53 1.73
C VAL A 159 -13.10 -5.59 0.56
N ARG A 160 -13.05 -6.11 -0.67
CA ARG A 160 -12.82 -5.28 -1.86
C ARG A 160 -13.94 -4.25 -2.06
N ILE A 161 -15.21 -4.66 -1.98
CA ILE A 161 -16.37 -3.75 -2.13
C ILE A 161 -16.35 -2.64 -1.07
N THR A 162 -16.07 -2.99 0.18
CA THR A 162 -16.14 -2.03 1.30
C THR A 162 -14.96 -1.06 1.37
N ARG A 163 -13.78 -1.44 0.83
CA ARG A 163 -12.54 -0.65 0.98
C ARG A 163 -11.95 -0.13 -0.33
N SER A 164 -12.35 -0.66 -1.48
CA SER A 164 -11.81 -0.27 -2.78
C SER A 164 -12.81 -0.61 -3.90
N ALA A 165 -13.81 0.23 -4.08
CA ALA A 165 -14.82 0.07 -5.13
C ALA A 165 -14.25 0.09 -6.56
N MET A 166 -13.03 0.59 -6.75
CA MET A 166 -12.39 0.73 -8.08
C MET A 166 -12.00 -0.60 -8.75
N GLN A 167 -12.19 -1.76 -8.10
CA GLN A 167 -11.67 -3.05 -8.58
C GLN A 167 -12.65 -4.21 -8.39
N VAL A 168 -13.94 -3.92 -8.45
CA VAL A 168 -15.00 -4.92 -8.39
C VAL A 168 -15.87 -4.79 -9.62
N THR A 169 -16.07 -5.86 -10.38
CA THR A 169 -16.97 -5.84 -11.55
C THR A 169 -18.43 -5.77 -11.11
N ASP A 170 -19.33 -5.34 -12.00
CA ASP A 170 -20.77 -5.35 -11.71
C ASP A 170 -21.29 -6.78 -11.44
N GLU A 171 -20.73 -7.79 -12.13
CA GLU A 171 -21.01 -9.21 -11.88
C GLU A 171 -20.56 -9.64 -10.48
N GLU A 172 -19.38 -9.22 -10.04
CA GLU A 172 -18.87 -9.47 -8.70
C GLU A 172 -19.76 -8.81 -7.63
N ILE A 173 -20.18 -7.56 -7.86
CA ILE A 173 -21.13 -6.86 -7.00
C ILE A 173 -22.46 -7.63 -6.93
N GLN A 174 -22.95 -8.14 -8.05
CA GLN A 174 -24.20 -8.89 -8.12
C GLN A 174 -24.12 -10.23 -7.38
N ILE A 175 -23.04 -11.00 -7.57
CA ILE A 175 -22.78 -12.24 -6.82
C ILE A 175 -22.71 -11.97 -5.30
N TYR A 176 -22.07 -10.87 -4.90
CA TYR A 176 -22.00 -10.50 -3.49
C TYR A 176 -23.35 -10.07 -2.93
N LYS A 177 -24.14 -9.29 -3.70
CA LYS A 177 -25.53 -8.95 -3.35
C LYS A 177 -26.36 -10.19 -3.08
N GLU A 178 -26.33 -11.16 -3.98
CA GLU A 178 -27.10 -12.41 -3.87
C GLU A 178 -26.68 -13.24 -2.65
N LYS A 179 -25.39 -13.29 -2.32
CA LYS A 179 -24.88 -13.98 -1.13
C LYS A 179 -25.19 -13.26 0.19
N CYS A 180 -25.23 -11.92 0.19
CA CYS A 180 -25.49 -11.11 1.39
C CYS A 180 -26.96 -10.69 1.55
N TRP A 181 -27.82 -11.05 0.59
CA TRP A 181 -29.23 -10.70 0.51
C TRP A 181 -30.04 -11.11 1.76
N SER A 182 -29.54 -12.07 2.55
CA SER A 182 -30.22 -12.51 3.76
C SER A 182 -30.00 -11.64 5.01
N LYS A 183 -29.13 -10.61 5.00
CA LYS A 183 -28.75 -9.95 6.26
C LYS A 183 -28.76 -8.42 6.40
N ASN A 184 -28.70 -7.57 5.36
CA ASN A 184 -28.95 -6.11 5.50
C ASN A 184 -28.80 -5.32 4.17
N GLU A 185 -29.89 -5.20 3.41
CA GLU A 185 -29.95 -4.48 2.13
C GLU A 185 -29.62 -2.97 2.22
N LYS A 186 -30.03 -2.30 3.32
CA LYS A 186 -29.84 -0.86 3.52
C LYS A 186 -28.37 -0.45 3.65
N VAL A 187 -27.57 -1.23 4.37
CA VAL A 187 -26.13 -0.96 4.56
C VAL A 187 -25.37 -1.12 3.25
N PHE A 188 -25.76 -2.12 2.45
CA PHE A 188 -25.11 -2.40 1.18
C PHE A 188 -25.34 -1.29 0.14
N ASN A 189 -26.59 -0.84 -0.02
CA ASN A 189 -26.92 0.24 -0.94
C ASN A 189 -26.30 1.59 -0.53
N PHE A 190 -26.16 1.85 0.78
CA PHE A 190 -25.47 3.03 1.29
C PHE A 190 -23.98 3.04 0.90
N ILE A 191 -23.29 1.91 1.05
CA ILE A 191 -21.86 1.78 0.69
C ILE A 191 -21.65 1.96 -0.82
N LEU A 192 -22.48 1.35 -1.67
CA LEU A 192 -22.34 1.50 -3.13
C LEU A 192 -22.55 2.94 -3.62
N ASN A 193 -23.49 3.68 -3.00
CA ASN A 193 -23.77 5.06 -3.37
C ASN A 193 -22.66 6.04 -2.95
N LEU A 194 -21.86 5.70 -1.92
CA LEU A 194 -20.72 6.51 -1.49
C LEU A 194 -19.55 6.50 -2.48
N PHE A 195 -19.42 5.45 -3.30
CA PHE A 195 -18.27 5.25 -4.20
C PHE A 195 -18.58 5.46 -5.70
N ARG A 196 -19.84 5.79 -6.07
CA ARG A 196 -20.27 6.05 -7.46
C ARG A 196 -20.40 7.55 -7.80
N LYS A 197 -19.78 8.44 -7.04
CA LYS A 197 -19.66 9.88 -7.37
C LYS A 197 -18.30 10.20 -7.95
#